data_AF-A0A654FCQ3-F1
#
_entry.id   AF-A0A654FCQ3-F1
#
_cell.length_a   1.000
_cell.length_b   1.000
_cell.length_c   1.000
_cell.angle_alpha   90.00
_cell.angle_beta   90.00
_cell.angle_gamma   90.00
#
_symmetry.space_group_name_H-M   'P 1'
#
loop_
_entity.id
_entity.type
_entity.pdbx_description
1 polymer ?
#
loop_
_entity_poly.entity_id
_entity_poly.type
_entity_poly.pdbx_seq_one_letter_code
_entity_poly.pdbx_strand_id
1 'polypeptide(L)'
;MAFSMHFTGHAECVKFVKKFNLPLLVTGGGGYTKENVARCWTVETGILLDTELPNEIPENDYIKYFAPDFSLKIPGGHIENLNTKSYISSIKVQILENLRYIQHAPSVQMQEVPPDFYIPDRKYR
;
A
#
# COMPACT_ATOMS: atom_id res chain seq x y z
N MET A 1 13.32 15.06 6.07
CA MET A 1 11.95 14.73 6.52
C MET A 1 11.97 13.27 6.94
N ALA A 2 11.60 12.95 8.19
CA ALA A 2 11.62 11.60 8.74
C ALA A 2 10.27 11.31 9.40
N PHE A 3 9.79 10.08 9.25
CA PHE A 3 8.51 9.62 9.83
C PHE A 3 8.79 8.58 10.93
N SER A 4 7.91 8.51 11.93
CA SER A 4 7.84 7.41 12.89
C SER A 4 6.56 6.63 12.66
N MET A 5 6.63 5.61 11.80
CA MET A 5 5.46 4.80 11.45
C MET A 5 5.81 3.32 11.53
N HIS A 6 4.93 2.56 12.19
CA HIS A 6 5.01 1.10 12.23
C HIS A 6 4.45 0.48 10.96
N PHE A 7 4.90 -0.74 10.61
CA PHE A 7 4.39 -1.48 9.45
C PHE A 7 2.87 -1.67 9.50
N THR A 8 2.32 -1.91 10.69
CA THR A 8 0.87 -1.99 10.91
C THR A 8 0.17 -0.66 10.62
N GLY A 9 0.77 0.47 11.01
CA GLY A 9 0.25 1.80 10.69
C GLY A 9 0.27 2.10 9.19
N HIS A 10 1.34 1.68 8.49
CA HIS A 10 1.42 1.78 7.03
C HIS A 10 0.33 0.91 6.35
N ALA A 11 0.19 -0.34 6.80
CA ALA A 11 -0.75 -1.31 6.24
C ALA A 11 -2.23 -0.92 6.44
N GLU A 12 -2.56 -0.06 7.41
CA GLU A 12 -3.91 0.49 7.55
C GLU A 12 -4.33 1.34 6.34
N CYS A 13 -3.39 2.00 5.64
CA CYS A 13 -3.70 2.67 4.37
C CYS A 13 -4.14 1.68 3.30
N VAL A 14 -3.42 0.55 3.16
CA VAL A 14 -3.78 -0.52 2.20
C VAL A 14 -5.14 -1.11 2.57
N LYS A 15 -5.37 -1.41 3.85
CA LYS A 15 -6.65 -1.91 4.37
C LYS A 15 -7.80 -0.93 4.12
N PHE A 16 -7.55 0.37 4.27
CA PHE A 16 -8.55 1.41 4.00
C PHE A 16 -8.93 1.45 2.51
N VAL A 17 -7.95 1.45 1.61
CA VAL A 17 -8.21 1.50 0.16
C VAL A 17 -8.85 0.19 -0.34
N LYS A 18 -8.42 -0.97 0.18
CA LYS A 18 -9.01 -2.28 -0.16
C LYS A 18 -10.51 -2.34 0.11
N LYS A 19 -11.01 -1.69 1.18
CA LYS A 19 -12.44 -1.67 1.56
C LYS A 19 -13.36 -1.03 0.53
N PHE A 20 -12.85 -0.24 -0.42
CA PHE A 20 -13.66 0.34 -1.48
C PHE A 20 -14.10 -0.70 -2.53
N ASN A 21 -13.54 -1.92 -2.50
CA ASN A 21 -13.90 -3.04 -3.38
C ASN A 21 -13.85 -2.68 -4.89
N LEU A 22 -12.87 -1.87 -5.26
CA LEU A 22 -12.54 -1.56 -6.65
C LEU A 22 -11.32 -2.40 -7.09
N PRO A 23 -11.14 -2.67 -8.40
CA PRO A 23 -9.90 -3.24 -8.90
C PRO A 23 -8.70 -2.43 -8.40
N LEU A 24 -7.84 -3.07 -7.60
CA LEU A 24 -6.75 -2.41 -6.88
C LEU A 24 -5.40 -2.92 -7.39
N LEU A 25 -4.58 -2.01 -7.92
CA LEU A 25 -3.17 -2.25 -8.19
C LEU A 25 -2.34 -1.70 -7.01
N VAL A 26 -1.57 -2.57 -6.36
CA VAL A 26 -0.63 -2.19 -5.30
C VAL A 26 0.79 -2.31 -5.82
N THR A 27 1.56 -1.24 -5.69
CA THR A 27 2.96 -1.18 -6.12
C THR A 27 3.86 -0.84 -4.94
N GLY A 28 5.12 -1.25 -5.02
CA GLY A 28 6.15 -0.80 -4.10
C GLY A 28 6.54 0.67 -4.32
N GLY A 29 7.72 1.03 -3.83
CA GLY A 29 8.26 2.39 -3.92
C GLY A 29 9.60 2.48 -3.21
N GLY A 30 9.94 3.67 -2.73
CA GLY A 30 11.15 3.90 -1.95
C GLY A 30 11.12 3.21 -0.59
N GLY A 31 12.31 2.97 -0.03
CA GLY A 31 12.49 2.36 1.28
C GLY A 31 13.95 1.96 1.44
N TYR A 32 14.65 2.58 2.39
CA TYR A 32 16.12 2.57 2.41
C TYR A 32 16.71 1.69 3.52
N THR A 33 15.86 1.11 4.34
CA THR A 33 16.20 0.04 5.29
C THR A 33 15.56 -1.24 4.79
N LYS A 34 16.31 -2.05 4.03
CA LYS A 34 15.80 -3.18 3.24
C LYS A 34 14.99 -4.20 4.03
N GLU A 35 15.41 -4.50 5.25
CA GLU A 35 14.74 -5.41 6.17
C GLU A 35 13.38 -4.88 6.61
N ASN A 36 13.24 -3.55 6.75
CA ASN A 36 11.97 -2.91 7.07
C ASN A 36 11.05 -2.85 5.85
N VAL A 37 11.61 -2.67 4.65
CA VAL A 37 10.86 -2.79 3.39
C VAL A 37 10.29 -4.20 3.24
N ALA A 38 11.11 -5.22 3.45
CA ALA A 38 10.67 -6.62 3.38
C ALA A 38 9.54 -6.91 4.39
N ARG A 39 9.68 -6.47 5.65
CA ARG A 39 8.61 -6.59 6.67
C ARG A 39 7.34 -5.86 6.25
N CYS A 40 7.45 -4.62 5.80
CA CYS A 40 6.31 -3.79 5.40
C CYS A 40 5.50 -4.46 4.30
N TRP A 41 6.14 -4.80 3.18
CA TRP A 41 5.45 -5.38 2.03
C TRP A 41 4.90 -6.78 2.33
N THR A 42 5.58 -7.56 3.19
CA THR A 42 5.06 -8.86 3.66
C THR A 42 3.77 -8.67 4.46
N VAL A 43 3.74 -7.72 5.40
CA VAL A 43 2.54 -7.39 6.20
C VAL A 43 1.40 -6.89 5.30
N GLU A 44 1.69 -6.00 4.35
CA GLU A 44 0.70 -5.48 3.41
C GLU A 44 0.13 -6.56 2.50
N THR A 45 0.96 -7.51 2.07
CA THR A 45 0.51 -8.68 1.31
C THR A 45 -0.44 -9.56 2.13
N GLY A 46 -0.16 -9.77 3.43
CA GLY A 46 -1.07 -10.45 4.33
C GLY A 46 -2.45 -9.76 4.39
N ILE A 47 -2.48 -8.43 4.48
CA ILE A 47 -3.72 -7.65 4.43
C ILE A 47 -4.45 -7.81 3.08
N LEU A 48 -3.72 -7.79 1.97
CA LEU A 48 -4.31 -7.98 0.64
C LEU A 48 -4.93 -9.37 0.48
N LEU A 49 -4.37 -10.39 1.12
CA LEU A 49 -4.88 -11.76 1.13
C LEU A 49 -5.86 -12.08 2.28
N ASP A 50 -6.27 -11.07 3.07
CA ASP A 50 -7.11 -11.26 4.27
C ASP A 50 -6.56 -12.34 5.23
N THR A 51 -5.23 -12.42 5.34
CA THR A 51 -4.52 -13.44 6.11
C THR A 51 -3.74 -12.79 7.25
N GLU A 52 -3.94 -13.29 8.47
CA GLU A 52 -3.13 -12.91 9.62
C GLU A 52 -1.79 -13.67 9.58
N LEU A 53 -0.69 -12.93 9.64
CA LEU A 53 0.66 -13.50 9.60
C LEU A 53 1.20 -13.69 11.02
N PRO A 54 1.92 -14.80 11.28
CA PRO A 54 2.65 -14.96 12.54
C PRO A 54 3.73 -13.88 12.66
N ASN A 55 4.04 -13.47 13.90
CA ASN A 55 5.07 -12.46 14.11
C ASN A 55 6.49 -12.98 13.86
N GLU A 56 6.70 -14.29 13.99
CA GLU A 56 7.98 -14.94 13.73
C GLU A 56 8.23 -15.03 12.22
N ILE A 57 9.41 -14.61 11.79
CA ILE A 57 9.81 -14.71 10.38
C ILE A 57 10.29 -16.14 10.13
N PRO A 58 9.70 -16.86 9.15
CA PRO A 58 10.12 -18.22 8.83
C PRO A 58 11.56 -18.24 8.30
N GLU A 59 12.23 -19.39 8.45
CA GLU A 59 13.58 -19.58 7.90
C GLU A 59 13.61 -19.30 6.39
N ASN A 60 14.61 -18.53 5.97
CA ASN A 60 14.81 -18.13 4.57
C ASN A 60 16.27 -17.73 4.34
N ASP A 61 16.68 -17.65 3.07
CA ASP A 61 18.05 -17.32 2.65
C ASP A 61 18.57 -15.98 3.21
N TYR A 62 17.66 -15.09 3.60
CA TYR A 62 17.93 -13.74 4.06
C TYR A 62 17.70 -13.56 5.57
N ILE A 63 17.44 -14.64 6.32
CA ILE A 63 17.01 -14.58 7.73
C ILE A 63 17.95 -13.76 8.63
N LYS A 64 19.26 -13.77 8.31
CA LYS A 64 20.29 -13.01 9.03
C LYS A 64 20.07 -11.49 9.02
N TYR A 65 19.36 -10.94 8.03
CA TYR A 65 19.02 -9.52 7.99
C TYR A 65 17.96 -9.10 9.00
N PHE A 66 17.26 -10.07 9.61
CA PHE A 66 16.18 -9.81 10.56
C PHE A 66 16.60 -10.01 12.02
N ALA A 67 17.88 -10.33 12.26
CA ALA A 67 18.45 -10.40 13.61
C ALA A 67 18.36 -9.04 14.35
N PRO A 68 18.33 -9.04 15.69
CA PRO A 68 18.35 -10.21 16.58
C PRO A 68 16.96 -10.83 16.81
N ASP A 69 15.89 -10.11 16.48
CA ASP A 69 14.53 -10.46 16.90
C ASP A 69 13.85 -11.48 15.97
N PHE A 70 14.30 -11.59 14.72
CA PHE A 70 13.75 -12.46 13.68
C PHE A 70 12.21 -12.35 13.55
N SER A 71 11.68 -11.14 13.74
CA SER A 71 10.25 -10.88 13.82
C SER A 71 9.77 -9.82 12.83
N LEU A 72 8.49 -9.88 12.47
CA LEU A 72 7.82 -8.91 11.60
C LEU A 72 7.58 -7.58 12.30
N LYS A 73 7.24 -7.60 13.60
CA LYS A 73 7.02 -6.39 14.40
C LYS A 73 8.33 -5.97 15.07
N ILE A 74 8.77 -4.75 14.79
CA ILE A 74 9.91 -4.14 15.48
C ILE A 74 9.42 -3.15 16.55
N PRO A 75 10.15 -3.00 17.67
CA PRO A 75 9.88 -1.92 18.61
C PRO A 75 10.00 -0.56 17.91
N GLY A 76 9.05 0.33 18.20
CA GLY A 76 9.04 1.66 17.63
C GLY A 76 10.17 2.51 18.19
N GLY A 77 10.78 3.34 17.35
CA GLY A 77 11.67 4.40 17.81
C GLY A 77 10.87 5.60 18.34
N HIS A 78 11.40 6.28 19.36
CA HIS A 78 10.83 7.54 19.81
C HIS A 78 11.41 8.69 18.96
N ILE A 79 10.64 9.13 17.98
CA ILE A 79 10.89 10.38 17.25
C ILE A 79 9.75 11.32 17.65
N GLU A 80 10.10 12.54 18.05
CA GLU A 80 9.11 13.54 18.42
C GLU A 80 8.19 13.85 17.22
N ASN A 81 6.89 13.81 17.46
CA ASN A 81 5.91 14.17 16.45
C ASN A 81 5.71 15.69 16.41
N LEU A 82 6.37 16.35 15.46
CA LEU A 82 6.24 17.79 15.23
C LEU A 82 4.93 18.18 14.51
N ASN A 83 4.09 17.22 14.14
CA ASN A 83 2.80 17.47 13.52
C ASN A 83 1.74 17.73 14.59
N THR A 84 1.55 19.01 14.95
CA THR A 84 0.51 19.39 15.91
C THR A 84 -0.89 19.08 15.36
N LYS A 85 -1.85 18.84 16.26
CA LYS A 85 -3.25 18.60 15.87
C LYS A 85 -3.85 19.75 15.07
N SER A 86 -3.52 20.99 15.44
CA SER A 86 -3.98 22.20 14.75
C SER A 86 -3.45 22.26 13.32
N TYR A 87 -2.14 22.00 13.14
CA TYR A 87 -1.49 21.94 11.83
C TYR A 87 -2.12 20.89 10.90
N ILE A 88 -2.35 19.67 11.39
CA ILE A 88 -3.01 18.62 10.59
C ILE A 88 -4.46 19.01 10.25
N SER A 89 -5.17 19.63 11.19
CA SER A 89 -6.58 20.02 10.99
C SER A 89 -6.72 21.13 9.96
N SER A 90 -5.84 22.13 9.97
CA SER A 90 -5.87 23.22 8.99
C SER A 90 -5.60 22.71 7.57
N ILE A 91 -4.60 21.85 7.40
CA ILE A 91 -4.31 21.21 6.09
C ILE A 91 -5.49 20.35 5.63
N LYS A 92 -6.08 19.55 6.52
CA LYS A 92 -7.24 18.70 6.19
C LYS A 92 -8.42 19.53 5.67
N VAL A 93 -8.74 20.65 6.33
CA VAL A 93 -9.81 21.56 5.88
C VAL A 93 -9.50 22.10 4.49
N GLN A 94 -8.27 22.57 4.26
CA GLN A 94 -7.86 23.09 2.96
C GLN A 94 -7.98 22.05 1.84
N ILE A 95 -7.55 20.81 2.08
CA ILE A 95 -7.68 19.71 1.11
C ILE A 95 -9.15 19.42 0.80
N LEU A 96 -10.01 19.38 1.81
CA LEU A 96 -11.44 19.12 1.63
C LEU A 96 -12.14 20.23 0.84
N GLU A 97 -11.79 21.50 1.06
CA GLU A 97 -12.31 22.60 0.24
C GLU A 97 -11.83 22.51 -1.21
N ASN A 98 -10.57 22.12 -1.44
CA ASN A 98 -10.07 21.90 -2.81
C ASN A 98 -10.83 20.77 -3.51
N LEU A 99 -11.12 19.66 -2.81
CA LEU A 99 -11.86 18.53 -3.38
C LEU A 99 -13.31 18.88 -3.75
N ARG A 100 -13.93 19.87 -3.10
CA ARG A 100 -15.30 20.35 -3.44
C ARG A 100 -15.41 20.95 -4.84
N TYR A 101 -14.31 21.48 -5.38
CA TYR A 101 -14.30 22.07 -6.72
C TYR A 101 -14.19 21.03 -7.84
N ILE A 102 -13.91 19.77 -7.52
CA ILE A 102 -13.93 18.69 -8.50
C ILE A 102 -15.40 18.42 -8.85
N GLN A 103 -15.78 18.70 -10.10
CA GLN A 103 -17.10 18.30 -10.60
C GLN A 103 -17.23 16.78 -10.48
N HIS A 104 -18.25 16.34 -9.75
CA HIS A 104 -18.60 14.92 -9.67
C HIS A 104 -18.88 14.39 -11.09
N ALA A 105 -18.00 13.52 -11.58
CA ALA A 105 -18.21 12.79 -12.81
C ALA A 105 -19.24 11.68 -12.55
N PRO A 106 -20.43 11.70 -13.17
CA PRO A 106 -21.32 10.55 -13.13
C PRO A 106 -20.57 9.34 -13.69
N SER A 107 -20.72 8.19 -13.04
CA SER A 107 -20.01 6.95 -13.34
C SER A 107 -19.82 6.72 -14.84
N VAL A 108 -18.58 6.87 -15.32
CA VAL A 108 -18.24 6.46 -16.68
C VAL A 108 -18.28 4.94 -16.68
N GLN A 109 -19.21 4.37 -17.45
CA GLN A 109 -19.36 2.92 -17.57
C GLN A 109 -18.06 2.35 -18.15
N MET A 110 -17.38 1.51 -17.39
CA MET A 110 -16.21 0.76 -17.88
C MET A 110 -16.70 -0.16 -19.01
N GLN A 111 -16.28 0.12 -20.24
CA GLN A 111 -16.56 -0.72 -21.39
C GLN A 111 -15.33 -1.57 -21.69
N GLU A 112 -15.54 -2.85 -21.94
CA GLU A 112 -14.49 -3.76 -22.36
C GLU A 112 -13.88 -3.26 -23.67
N VAL A 113 -12.55 -3.18 -23.71
CA VAL A 113 -11.83 -2.77 -24.92
C VAL A 113 -12.10 -3.83 -26.00
N PRO A 114 -12.61 -3.45 -27.19
CA PRO A 114 -12.79 -4.39 -28.28
C PRO A 114 -11.45 -5.08 -28.60
N PRO A 115 -11.45 -6.39 -28.91
CA PRO A 115 -10.22 -7.09 -29.29
C PRO A 115 -9.53 -6.37 -30.45
N ASP A 116 -8.21 -6.16 -30.34
CA ASP A 116 -7.41 -5.64 -31.44
C ASP A 116 -7.56 -6.55 -32.67
N PHE A 117 -7.90 -5.93 -33.79
CA PHE A 117 -8.38 -6.52 -35.05
C PHE A 117 -7.67 -7.82 -35.52
N TYR A 118 -8.51 -8.80 -35.92
CA TYR A 118 -8.34 -9.84 -36.96
C TYR A 118 -6.97 -10.54 -37.11
N ILE A 119 -6.92 -11.80 -36.66
CA ILE A 119 -6.01 -12.81 -37.22
C ILE A 119 -6.65 -13.30 -38.53
N PRO A 120 -6.09 -13.03 -39.72
CA PRO A 120 -6.63 -13.59 -40.96
C PRO A 120 -6.39 -15.11 -40.95
N ASP A 121 -7.45 -15.88 -41.18
CA ASP A 121 -7.36 -17.32 -41.38
C ASP A 121 -6.36 -17.61 -42.51
N ARG A 122 -5.21 -18.21 -42.18
CA ARG A 122 -4.38 -18.88 -43.17
C ARG A 122 -5.09 -20.15 -43.63
N LYS A 123 -6.03 -20.01 -44.55
CA LYS A 123 -6.44 -21.10 -45.44
C LYS A 123 -5.74 -20.94 -46.78
N TYR A 124 -4.60 -21.59 -46.96
CA TYR A 124 -4.15 -22.01 -48.30
C TYR A 124 -3.33 -23.31 -48.22
N ARG A 125 -3.94 -24.34 -48.84
CA ARG A 125 -3.38 -25.58 -49.42
C ARG A 125 -2.72 -26.59 -48.49
#